data_AF-A0A5K1FJB6-F1
#
_entry.id   AF-A0A5K1FJB6-F1
#
_cell.length_a   1.000
_cell.length_b   1.000
_cell.length_c   1.000
_cell.angle_alpha   90.00
_cell.angle_beta   90.00
_cell.angle_gamma   90.00
#
_symmetry.space_group_name_H-M   'P 1'
#
loop_
_entity.id
_entity.type
_entity.pdbx_description
1 polymer ?
#
loop_
_entity_poly.entity_id
_entity_poly.type
_entity_poly.pdbx_seq_one_letter_code
_entity_poly.pdbx_strand_id
1 'polypeptide(L)'
;MATPHALVIPFYGQGHVAPLMDLSHHLADHGVLVTFVYTEYVHRHVTAALPENFCSDYVGRIRLASIPDGLASDEDRQDLYKVFSAISNTMPSFLEELIQKL
;
A
#
# COMPACT_ATOMS: atom_id res chain seq x y z
N MET A 1 15.49 4.65 -21.73
CA MET A 1 15.44 3.47 -20.82
C MET A 1 14.10 3.51 -20.11
N ALA A 2 13.48 2.35 -19.85
CA ALA A 2 12.23 2.32 -19.08
C ALA A 2 12.49 2.84 -17.67
N THR A 3 11.55 3.61 -17.11
CA THR A 3 11.65 4.07 -15.72
C THR A 3 11.33 2.87 -14.81
N PRO A 4 12.21 2.50 -13.87
CA PRO A 4 11.92 1.41 -12.95
C PRO A 4 10.71 1.74 -12.08
N HIS A 5 9.87 0.75 -11.81
CA HIS A 5 8.66 0.90 -11.00
C HIS A 5 8.66 -0.11 -9.86
N ALA A 6 8.69 0.38 -8.63
CA ALA A 6 8.58 -0.42 -7.41
C ALA A 6 7.14 -0.48 -6.91
N LEU A 7 6.71 -1.68 -6.56
CA LEU A 7 5.46 -1.92 -5.85
C LEU A 7 5.79 -2.19 -4.38
N VAL A 8 5.28 -1.35 -3.48
CA VAL A 8 5.57 -1.42 -2.04
C VAL A 8 4.30 -1.81 -1.30
N ILE A 9 4.33 -2.97 -0.63
CA ILE A 9 3.19 -3.54 0.08
C ILE A 9 3.59 -3.70 1.55
N PRO A 10 3.26 -2.73 2.43
CA PRO A 10 3.52 -2.87 3.85
C PRO A 10 2.69 -3.99 4.48
N PHE A 11 3.30 -4.67 5.46
CA PHE A 11 2.56 -5.59 6.31
C PHE A 11 1.55 -4.84 7.20
N TYR A 12 0.49 -5.54 7.60
CA TYR A 12 -0.55 -5.03 8.49
C TYR A 12 0.04 -4.76 9.89
N GLY A 13 0.48 -3.53 10.13
CA GLY A 13 0.99 -3.09 11.41
C GLY A 13 1.44 -1.64 11.35
N GLN A 14 1.06 -0.85 12.36
CA GLN A 14 1.34 0.60 12.40
C GLN A 14 2.85 0.91 12.18
N GLY A 15 3.74 0.06 12.70
CA GLY A 15 5.19 0.23 12.60
C GLY A 15 5.80 -0.02 11.22
N HIS A 16 5.06 -0.58 10.25
CA HIS A 16 5.61 -0.90 8.93
C HIS A 16 5.34 0.17 7.87
N VAL A 17 4.28 0.97 8.03
CA VAL A 17 3.87 1.95 7.01
C VAL A 17 4.88 3.08 6.88
N ALA A 18 5.24 3.74 7.98
CA ALA A 18 6.13 4.89 7.95
C ALA A 18 7.54 4.55 7.41
N PRO A 19 8.23 3.50 7.88
CA PRO A 19 9.56 3.15 7.35
C PRO A 19 9.55 2.79 5.86
N LEU A 20 8.49 2.10 5.39
CA LEU A 20 8.38 1.78 3.97
C LEU A 20 8.04 3.01 3.13
N MET A 21 7.33 3.99 3.69
CA MET A 21 7.12 5.26 3.01
C MET A 21 8.44 6.06 2.92
N ASP A 22 9.22 6.12 3.99
CA ASP A 22 10.54 6.75 3.98
C ASP A 22 11.45 6.10 2.91
N LEU A 23 11.44 4.77 2.80
CA LEU A 23 12.12 4.05 1.72
C LEU A 23 11.57 4.46 0.34
N SER A 24 10.26 4.62 0.21
CA SER A 24 9.61 5.02 -1.05
C SER A 24 10.02 6.42 -1.49
N HIS A 25 10.16 7.35 -0.55
CA HIS A 25 10.72 8.68 -0.79
C HIS A 25 12.15 8.60 -1.34
N HIS A 26 13.01 7.81 -0.71
CA HIS A 26 14.38 7.61 -1.19
C HIS A 26 14.41 6.99 -2.60
N LEU A 27 13.56 6.01 -2.89
CA LEU A 27 13.43 5.43 -4.23
C LEU A 27 13.01 6.48 -5.27
N ALA A 28 12.02 7.31 -4.93
CA ALA A 28 11.52 8.37 -5.81
C ALA A 28 12.56 9.48 -6.07
N ASP A 29 13.42 9.78 -5.09
CA ASP A 29 14.56 10.70 -5.26
C ASP A 29 15.62 10.14 -6.21
N HIS A 30 15.71 8.82 -6.34
CA HIS A 30 16.60 8.12 -7.29
C HIS A 30 15.92 7.79 -8.64
N GLY A 31 14.76 8.40 -8.92
CA GLY A 31 14.07 8.26 -10.22
C GLY A 31 13.29 6.96 -10.39
N VAL A 32 12.96 6.27 -9.31
CA VAL A 32 12.08 5.09 -9.33
C VAL A 32 10.64 5.54 -9.11
N LEU A 33 9.72 5.10 -9.97
CA LEU A 33 8.29 5.26 -9.72
C LEU A 33 7.87 4.31 -8.61
N VAL A 34 7.05 4.77 -7.66
CA VAL A 34 6.56 3.93 -6.57
C VAL A 34 5.05 3.89 -6.58
N THR A 35 4.48 2.69 -6.54
CA THR A 35 3.09 2.48 -6.13
C THR A 35 3.09 1.86 -4.74
N PHE A 36 2.59 2.60 -3.76
CA PHE A 36 2.45 2.17 -2.38
C PHE A 36 1.03 1.62 -2.16
N VAL A 37 0.92 0.33 -1.85
CA VAL A 37 -0.35 -0.41 -1.85
C VAL A 37 -0.80 -0.66 -0.42
N TYR A 38 -1.93 -0.06 -0.04
CA TYR A 38 -2.61 -0.35 1.21
C TYR A 38 -3.69 -1.41 1.03
N THR A 39 -4.13 -2.03 2.12
CA THR A 39 -5.46 -2.64 2.13
C THR A 39 -6.52 -1.55 2.26
N GLU A 40 -7.74 -1.76 1.77
CA GLU A 40 -8.82 -0.77 1.89
C GLU A 40 -9.13 -0.38 3.34
N TYR A 41 -9.05 -1.33 4.26
CA TYR A 41 -9.21 -1.05 5.69
C TYR A 41 -8.09 -0.13 6.19
N VAL A 42 -6.82 -0.47 5.91
CA VAL A 42 -5.68 0.38 6.31
C VAL A 42 -5.78 1.74 5.64
N HIS A 43 -6.19 1.80 4.37
CA HIS A 43 -6.38 3.04 3.64
C HIS A 43 -7.36 3.96 4.37
N ARG A 44 -8.52 3.47 4.82
CA ARG A 44 -9.51 4.25 5.59
C ARG A 44 -8.96 4.81 6.90
N HIS A 45 -8.12 4.06 7.60
CA HIS A 45 -7.58 4.48 8.90
C HIS A 45 -6.32 5.37 8.76
N VAL A 46 -5.49 5.08 7.77
CA VAL A 46 -4.20 5.75 7.57
C VAL A 46 -4.36 7.05 6.80
N THR A 47 -5.18 7.13 5.75
CA THR A 47 -5.38 8.42 5.04
C THR A 47 -6.00 9.50 5.92
N ALA A 48 -6.76 9.12 6.95
CA ALA A 48 -7.26 10.07 7.96
C ALA A 48 -6.18 10.55 8.95
N ALA A 49 -5.10 9.78 9.13
CA ALA A 49 -4.02 10.06 10.06
C ALA A 49 -2.77 10.63 9.38
N LEU A 50 -2.65 10.49 8.06
CA LEU A 50 -1.54 11.02 7.29
C LEU A 50 -1.71 12.53 7.05
N PRO A 51 -0.63 13.32 7.16
CA PRO A 51 -0.65 14.72 6.75
C PRO A 51 -1.12 14.87 5.29
N GLU A 52 -1.90 15.91 4.97
CA GLU A 52 -2.36 16.16 3.59
C GLU A 52 -1.18 16.29 2.60
N ASN A 53 -0.01 16.72 3.09
CA ASN A 53 1.22 16.86 2.33
C ASN A 53 2.10 15.60 2.29
N PHE A 54 1.64 14.45 2.80
CA PHE A 54 2.47 13.23 2.95
C PHE A 54 3.07 12.70 1.64
N CYS A 55 2.46 13.00 0.48
CA CYS A 55 3.03 12.73 -0.85
C CYS A 55 3.20 13.99 -1.70
N SER A 56 2.98 15.19 -1.14
CA SER A 56 3.03 16.48 -1.85
C SER A 56 4.35 16.71 -2.57
N ASP A 57 5.47 16.39 -1.91
CA ASP A 57 6.81 16.63 -2.47
C ASP A 57 7.16 15.62 -3.58
N TYR A 58 6.36 14.56 -3.70
CA TYR A 58 6.57 13.44 -4.62
C TYR A 58 5.39 13.23 -5.59
N VAL A 59 4.57 14.28 -5.81
CA VAL A 59 3.43 14.24 -6.73
C VAL A 59 3.88 13.71 -8.10
N GLY A 60 3.24 12.62 -8.52
CA GLY A 60 3.51 11.93 -9.78
C GLY A 60 4.60 10.85 -9.71
N ARG A 61 5.44 10.83 -8.67
CA ARG A 61 6.49 9.82 -8.45
C ARG A 61 6.09 8.75 -7.44
N ILE A 62 5.30 9.10 -6.42
CA ILE A 62 4.69 8.15 -5.49
C ILE A 62 3.17 8.17 -5.70
N ARG A 63 2.60 6.98 -5.92
CA ARG A 63 1.16 6.75 -6.09
C ARG A 63 0.66 5.90 -4.94
N LEU A 64 -0.49 6.25 -4.37
CA LEU A 64 -1.16 5.40 -3.39
C LEU A 64 -2.23 4.57 -4.11
N ALA A 65 -2.27 3.27 -3.82
CA ALA A 65 -3.30 2.36 -4.28
C ALA A 65 -3.87 1.59 -3.08
N SER A 66 -5.11 1.09 -3.22
CA SER A 66 -5.74 0.23 -2.22
C SER A 66 -6.26 -1.05 -2.87
N ILE A 67 -6.17 -2.16 -2.14
CA ILE A 67 -6.75 -3.46 -2.50
C ILE A 67 -7.57 -4.03 -1.34
N PRO A 68 -8.60 -4.84 -1.59
CA PRO A 68 -9.37 -5.46 -0.50
C PRO A 68 -8.53 -6.48 0.27
N ASP A 69 -8.75 -6.58 1.58
CA ASP A 69 -8.13 -7.59 2.45
C ASP A 69 -8.90 -8.92 2.50
N GLY A 70 -10.04 -9.00 1.81
CA GLY A 70 -10.86 -10.20 1.73
C GLY A 70 -11.81 -10.41 2.92
N LEU A 71 -11.82 -9.49 3.89
CA LEU A 71 -12.67 -9.56 5.08
C LEU A 71 -13.88 -8.62 4.97
N ALA A 72 -15.01 -9.04 5.52
CA ALA A 72 -16.18 -8.17 5.61
C ALA A 72 -15.92 -7.00 6.59
N SER A 73 -16.73 -5.94 6.49
CA SER A 73 -16.49 -4.69 7.24
C SER A 73 -16.62 -4.86 8.77
N ASP A 74 -17.42 -5.81 9.22
CA ASP A 74 -17.73 -6.13 10.61
C ASP A 74 -16.82 -7.22 11.20
N GLU A 75 -15.95 -7.83 10.39
CA GLU A 75 -15.02 -8.85 10.87
C GLU A 75 -13.84 -8.26 11.64
N ASP A 76 -13.51 -8.89 12.76
CA ASP A 76 -12.39 -8.52 13.61
C ASP A 76 -11.05 -8.75 12.89
N ARG A 77 -10.25 -7.69 12.83
CA ARG A 77 -8.92 -7.64 12.22
C ARG A 77 -7.80 -7.75 13.27
N GLN A 78 -8.13 -7.99 14.54
CA GLN A 78 -7.16 -8.32 15.59
C GLN A 78 -6.70 -9.79 15.50
N ASP A 79 -7.49 -10.67 14.89
CA ASP A 79 -7.07 -12.03 14.54
C ASP A 79 -6.14 -11.98 13.31
N LEU A 80 -4.84 -11.86 13.58
CA LEU A 80 -3.80 -11.80 12.56
C LEU A 80 -3.78 -13.05 11.67
N TYR A 81 -4.14 -14.23 12.19
CA TYR A 81 -4.17 -15.45 11.39
C TYR A 81 -5.30 -15.38 10.36
N LYS A 82 -6.49 -14.94 10.78
CA LYS A 82 -7.63 -14.73 9.89
C LYS A 82 -7.33 -13.68 8.83
N VAL A 83 -6.77 -12.53 9.22
CA VAL A 83 -6.37 -11.46 8.30
C VAL A 83 -5.35 -11.96 7.29
N PHE A 84 -4.31 -12.67 7.73
CA PHE A 84 -3.29 -13.20 6.85
C PHE A 84 -3.85 -14.23 5.87
N SER A 85 -4.75 -15.10 6.33
CA SER A 85 -5.42 -16.08 5.48
C SER A 85 -6.29 -15.41 4.42
N ALA A 86 -7.11 -14.43 4.80
CA ALA A 86 -7.97 -13.69 3.87
C ALA A 86 -7.14 -12.94 2.82
N ILE A 87 -6.12 -12.19 3.26
CA ILE A 87 -5.21 -11.46 2.37
C ILE A 87 -4.52 -12.41 1.40
N SER A 88 -4.03 -13.56 1.88
CA SER A 88 -3.32 -14.53 1.03
C SER A 88 -4.21 -15.12 -0.07
N ASN A 89 -5.52 -15.22 0.17
CA ASN A 89 -6.50 -15.72 -0.80
C ASN A 89 -7.04 -14.64 -1.74
N THR A 90 -7.08 -13.39 -1.29
CA THR A 90 -7.68 -12.27 -2.04
C THR A 90 -6.64 -11.45 -2.80
N MET A 91 -5.52 -11.08 -2.16
CA MET A 91 -4.52 -10.17 -2.71
C MET A 91 -3.97 -10.57 -4.09
N PRO A 92 -3.69 -11.85 -4.41
CA PRO A 92 -3.07 -12.19 -5.70
C PRO A 92 -3.83 -11.69 -6.93
N SER A 93 -5.16 -11.87 -6.99
CA SER A 93 -5.95 -11.45 -8.15
C SER A 93 -6.03 -9.92 -8.27
N PHE A 94 -6.25 -9.23 -7.15
CA PHE A 94 -6.28 -7.76 -7.14
C PHE A 94 -4.93 -7.14 -7.44
N LEU A 95 -3.84 -7.78 -7.00
CA LEU A 95 -2.48 -7.32 -7.29
C LEU A 95 -2.14 -7.50 -8.76
N GLU A 96 -2.54 -8.62 -9.36
CA GLU A 96 -2.39 -8.85 -10.80
C GLU A 96 -3.13 -7.78 -11.61
N GLU A 97 -4.40 -7.52 -11.28
CA GLU A 97 -5.19 -6.47 -11.93
C GLU A 97 -4.57 -5.08 -11.74
N LEU A 98 -4.00 -4.79 -10.58
CA LEU A 98 -3.32 -3.53 -10.31
C LEU A 98 -2.09 -3.40 -11.20
N ILE A 99 -1.23 -4.44 -11.25
CA ILE A 99 0.00 -4.45 -12.06
C ILE A 99 -0.32 -4.25 -13.55
N GLN A 100 -1.39 -4.86 -14.05
CA GLN A 100 -1.83 -4.68 -15.45
C GLN A 100 -2.25 -3.25 -15.79
N LYS A 101 -2.59 -2.43 -14.79
CA LYS A 101 -3.02 -1.02 -14.95
C LYS A 101 -1.88 -0.01 -14.73
N LEU A 102 -0.70 -0.44 -14.26
CA LEU A 102 0.46 0.41 -14.00
C LEU A 102 1.25 0.70 -15.28
#